data_AF-A0A7S0IN32-F1
#
_entry.id   AF-A0A7S0IN32-F1
#
_cell.length_a   1.000
_cell.length_b   1.000
_cell.length_c   1.000
_cell.angle_alpha   90.00
_cell.angle_beta   90.00
_cell.angle_gamma   90.00
#
_symmetry.space_group_name_H-M   'P 1'
#
loop_
_entity.id
_entity.type
_entity.pdbx_description
1 polymer ?
#
loop_
_entity_poly.entity_id
_entity_poly.type
_entity_poly.pdbx_seq_one_letter_code
_entity_poly.pdbx_strand_id
1 'polypeptide(L)'
;QDDAHQQPRLRRVQPSGGPVEGNTVVNISYRPGLRLIRMAAPTCSFGAVHVPATVHASSSGPDTTVRCISPSWRGARDGTAPFDVPLNVAENGQDFSRRPLRFFYYSLDATVSAQLHPVGGPVEGGTLVSVVGHHLTPRGAPLLCAFASQLAVATELDAQNARCLSPPYLGALPLAATAPVPLRLSVNGDAEALSATSQAFSYFEPRHVAVSSFYPSAGPLQGGTMVTIVGPPYHSLGGFFCRFGASLPIVARQVADNQLKCPTPRLSSSALEAAVAVKLVHDVDVRITINNDSYGEPCSTRNFSYYSL
;
A
#
# COMPACT_ATOMS: atom_id res chain seq x y z
N GLN A 1 31.03 -40.13 -28.52
CA GLN A 1 30.71 -39.52 -27.22
C GLN A 1 29.89 -38.28 -27.54
N ASP A 2 28.61 -38.34 -27.23
CA ASP A 2 27.62 -37.32 -27.59
C ASP A 2 28.00 -35.95 -27.00
N ASP A 3 28.41 -35.02 -27.85
CA ASP A 3 28.44 -33.59 -27.55
C ASP A 3 26.99 -33.10 -27.46
N ALA A 4 26.35 -33.44 -26.33
CA ALA A 4 24.99 -33.05 -26.02
C ALA A 4 24.92 -31.51 -25.98
N HIS A 5 24.19 -30.93 -26.94
CA HIS A 5 23.82 -29.52 -26.94
C HIS A 5 23.12 -29.20 -25.61
N GLN A 6 23.86 -28.61 -24.67
CA GLN A 6 23.33 -28.29 -23.36
C GLN A 6 22.48 -27.03 -23.47
N GLN A 7 21.16 -27.19 -23.55
CA GLN A 7 20.20 -26.09 -23.60
C GLN A 7 20.23 -25.23 -22.33
N PRO A 8 19.86 -23.93 -22.41
CA PRO A 8 19.87 -23.02 -21.27
C PRO A 8 18.95 -23.54 -20.16
N ARG A 9 19.44 -23.46 -18.91
CA ARG A 9 18.67 -23.82 -17.72
C ARG A 9 18.19 -22.56 -17.01
N LEU A 10 16.91 -22.25 -17.18
CA LEU A 10 16.25 -21.12 -16.54
C LEU A 10 16.27 -21.28 -15.02
N ARG A 11 16.49 -20.18 -14.30
CA ARG A 11 16.56 -20.15 -12.83
C ARG A 11 15.43 -19.34 -12.24
N ARG A 12 15.30 -18.08 -12.68
CA ARG A 12 14.33 -17.15 -12.13
C ARG A 12 13.86 -16.18 -13.19
N VAL A 13 12.62 -15.74 -13.05
CA VAL A 13 12.02 -14.66 -13.83
C VAL A 13 11.59 -13.54 -12.87
N GLN A 14 11.88 -12.29 -13.23
CA GLN A 14 11.44 -11.12 -12.49
C GLN A 14 11.05 -9.97 -13.44
N PRO A 15 9.83 -9.42 -13.32
CA PRO A 15 8.71 -9.96 -12.56
C PRO A 15 8.19 -11.27 -13.19
N SER A 16 7.52 -12.10 -12.39
CA SER A 16 6.92 -13.37 -12.84
C SER A 16 5.51 -13.21 -13.43
N GLY A 17 5.07 -11.98 -13.67
CA GLY A 17 3.77 -11.69 -14.29
C GLY A 17 3.62 -10.23 -14.69
N GLY A 18 2.60 -9.96 -15.48
CA GLY A 18 2.31 -8.64 -16.03
C GLY A 18 0.89 -8.51 -16.61
N PRO A 19 0.45 -7.29 -16.95
CA PRO A 19 -0.85 -7.04 -17.56
C PRO A 19 -1.03 -7.72 -18.93
N VAL A 20 -2.27 -8.06 -19.29
CA VAL A 20 -2.64 -8.60 -20.62
C VAL A 20 -2.35 -7.64 -21.75
N GLU A 21 -2.23 -6.34 -21.48
CA GLU A 21 -1.78 -5.34 -22.43
C GLU A 21 -0.32 -5.55 -22.85
N GLY A 22 0.46 -6.33 -22.09
CA GLY A 22 1.87 -6.61 -22.32
C GLY A 22 2.77 -5.48 -21.81
N ASN A 23 3.87 -5.25 -22.50
CA ASN A 23 4.86 -4.20 -22.19
C ASN A 23 5.61 -4.35 -20.86
N THR A 24 5.39 -5.42 -20.10
CA THR A 24 6.21 -5.74 -18.93
C THR A 24 7.62 -6.10 -19.35
N VAL A 25 8.61 -5.40 -18.79
CA VAL A 25 10.04 -5.73 -18.96
C VAL A 25 10.36 -6.91 -18.05
N VAL A 26 10.74 -8.04 -18.66
CA VAL A 26 10.99 -9.31 -17.97
C VAL A 26 12.47 -9.63 -18.03
N ASN A 27 13.09 -9.84 -16.86
CA ASN A 27 14.46 -10.31 -16.73
C ASN A 27 14.47 -11.78 -16.31
N ILE A 28 15.14 -12.61 -17.09
CA ILE A 28 15.22 -14.06 -16.89
C ILE A 28 16.68 -14.41 -16.62
N SER A 29 16.98 -14.87 -15.41
CA SER A 29 18.30 -15.41 -15.10
C SER A 29 18.37 -16.88 -15.48
N TYR A 30 19.48 -17.27 -16.10
CA TYR A 30 19.72 -18.63 -16.51
C TYR A 30 21.21 -18.95 -16.46
N ARG A 31 21.53 -20.25 -16.39
CA ARG A 31 22.90 -20.71 -16.61
C ARG A 31 23.12 -20.97 -18.09
N PRO A 32 24.13 -20.34 -18.72
CA PRO A 32 24.43 -20.56 -20.12
C PRO A 32 24.62 -22.04 -20.44
N GLY A 33 24.15 -22.44 -21.62
CA GLY A 33 24.61 -23.66 -22.25
C GLY A 33 26.07 -23.53 -22.66
N LEU A 34 26.79 -24.64 -22.77
CA LEU A 34 28.12 -24.66 -23.38
C LEU A 34 28.00 -24.36 -24.89
N ARG A 35 27.86 -23.07 -25.27
CA ARG A 35 28.26 -22.41 -26.54
C ARG A 35 27.54 -21.06 -26.72
N LEU A 36 28.29 -19.97 -26.54
CA LEU A 36 27.87 -18.62 -26.94
C LEU A 36 28.13 -18.44 -28.45
N ILE A 37 27.16 -18.75 -29.31
CA ILE A 37 27.22 -18.27 -30.69
C ILE A 37 26.85 -16.79 -30.68
N ARG A 38 27.86 -15.90 -30.75
CA ARG A 38 27.73 -14.42 -30.78
C ARG A 38 26.96 -13.86 -32.00
N MET A 39 26.34 -14.69 -32.84
CA MET A 39 25.69 -14.30 -34.10
C MET A 39 24.19 -14.63 -34.16
N ALA A 40 23.58 -15.08 -33.07
CA ALA A 40 22.18 -15.49 -33.09
C ALA A 40 21.27 -14.47 -32.38
N ALA A 41 20.01 -14.39 -32.81
CA ALA A 41 19.01 -13.48 -32.26
C ALA A 41 18.29 -14.15 -31.06
N PRO A 42 18.65 -13.82 -29.82
CA PRO A 42 18.03 -14.43 -28.66
C PRO A 42 16.54 -14.08 -28.60
N THR A 43 15.73 -15.04 -28.19
CA THR A 43 14.26 -14.95 -28.27
C THR A 43 13.65 -15.48 -26.98
N CYS A 44 12.68 -14.73 -26.43
CA CYS A 44 11.79 -15.22 -25.39
C CYS A 44 10.50 -15.75 -26.01
N SER A 45 9.93 -16.80 -25.42
CA SER A 45 8.64 -17.37 -25.80
C SER A 45 7.69 -17.30 -24.61
N PHE A 46 6.56 -16.62 -24.80
CA PHE A 46 5.44 -16.54 -23.87
C PHE A 46 4.29 -17.37 -24.45
N GLY A 47 4.18 -18.64 -24.05
CA GLY A 47 3.28 -19.59 -24.72
C GLY A 47 3.63 -19.74 -26.19
N ALA A 48 2.68 -19.47 -27.08
CA ALA A 48 2.87 -19.53 -28.53
C ALA A 48 3.48 -18.25 -29.14
N VAL A 49 3.66 -17.18 -28.35
CA VAL A 49 4.13 -15.89 -28.86
C VAL A 49 5.63 -15.74 -28.60
N HIS A 50 6.38 -15.42 -29.65
CA HIS A 50 7.82 -15.20 -29.59
C HIS A 50 8.15 -13.72 -29.68
N VAL A 51 9.09 -13.25 -28.85
CA VAL A 51 9.54 -11.85 -28.83
C VAL A 51 11.06 -11.77 -28.86
N PRO A 52 11.64 -10.74 -29.50
CA PRO A 52 13.07 -10.49 -29.44
C PRO A 52 13.54 -10.32 -27.99
N ALA A 53 14.78 -10.72 -27.72
CA ALA A 53 15.40 -10.56 -26.42
C ALA A 53 16.79 -9.91 -26.54
N THR A 54 17.32 -9.46 -25.42
CA THR A 54 18.71 -9.00 -25.30
C THR A 54 19.41 -9.77 -24.18
N VAL A 55 20.65 -10.19 -24.42
CA VAL A 55 21.44 -10.95 -23.46
C VAL A 55 22.42 -10.01 -22.77
N HIS A 56 22.38 -9.99 -21.44
CA HIS A 56 23.27 -9.21 -20.59
C HIS A 56 24.07 -10.18 -19.71
N ALA A 57 25.40 -10.15 -19.85
CA ALA A 57 26.29 -10.91 -18.99
C ALA A 57 26.23 -10.35 -17.56
N SER A 58 26.16 -11.21 -16.55
CA SER A 58 26.28 -10.76 -15.16
C SER A 58 27.72 -10.36 -14.87
N SER A 59 27.91 -9.22 -14.22
CA SER A 59 29.20 -8.77 -13.71
C SER A 59 29.59 -9.43 -12.38
N SER A 60 28.67 -10.17 -11.74
CA SER A 60 28.81 -10.68 -10.36
C SER A 60 28.69 -12.20 -10.22
N GLY A 61 28.69 -12.96 -11.32
CA GLY A 61 28.64 -14.43 -11.27
C GLY A 61 28.50 -15.12 -12.63
N PRO A 62 28.33 -16.46 -12.67
CA PRO A 62 28.21 -17.23 -13.91
C PRO A 62 26.82 -17.16 -14.55
N ASP A 63 25.85 -16.55 -13.88
CA ASP A 63 24.48 -16.44 -14.38
C ASP A 63 24.42 -15.37 -15.46
N THR A 64 23.71 -15.63 -16.55
CA THR A 64 23.43 -14.63 -17.60
C THR A 64 21.98 -14.22 -17.50
N THR A 65 21.69 -12.97 -17.86
CA THR A 65 20.33 -12.44 -17.85
C THR A 65 19.86 -12.19 -19.27
N VAL A 66 18.69 -12.73 -19.62
CA VAL A 66 17.96 -12.37 -20.84
C VAL A 66 16.87 -11.38 -20.46
N ARG A 67 16.80 -10.28 -21.20
CA ARG A 67 15.76 -9.27 -21.07
C ARG A 67 14.83 -9.33 -22.28
N CYS A 68 13.54 -9.37 -22.05
CA CYS A 68 12.51 -9.31 -23.09
C CYS A 68 11.29 -8.53 -22.60
N ILE A 69 10.43 -8.14 -23.54
CA ILE A 69 9.21 -7.39 -23.24
C ILE A 69 8.03 -8.32 -23.50
N SER A 70 7.18 -8.52 -22.50
CA SER A 70 5.99 -9.37 -22.64
C SER A 70 5.09 -8.86 -23.77
N PRO A 71 4.58 -9.74 -24.64
CA PRO A 71 3.66 -9.35 -25.69
C PRO A 71 2.28 -9.04 -25.11
N SER A 72 1.49 -8.25 -25.86
CA SER A 72 0.07 -8.07 -25.57
C SER A 72 -0.69 -9.36 -25.87
N TRP A 73 -1.56 -9.77 -24.95
CA TRP A 73 -2.40 -10.95 -25.08
C TRP A 73 -3.85 -10.58 -25.42
N ARG A 74 -4.04 -9.75 -26.46
CA ARG A 74 -5.36 -9.28 -26.91
C ARG A 74 -6.17 -10.31 -27.72
N GLY A 75 -5.78 -11.59 -27.74
CA GLY A 75 -6.24 -12.55 -28.76
C GLY A 75 -6.49 -14.01 -28.36
N ALA A 76 -6.52 -14.39 -27.08
CA ALA A 76 -6.97 -15.75 -26.73
C ALA A 76 -8.49 -15.81 -26.70
N ARG A 77 -9.07 -16.42 -27.74
CA ARG A 77 -10.52 -16.60 -27.94
C ARG A 77 -11.28 -17.28 -26.77
N ASP A 78 -10.60 -17.81 -25.75
CA ASP A 78 -11.21 -18.51 -24.60
C ASP A 78 -10.51 -18.29 -23.23
N GLY A 79 -9.64 -17.29 -23.08
CA GLY A 79 -8.85 -17.10 -21.85
C GLY A 79 -9.17 -15.80 -21.11
N THR A 80 -10.18 -15.79 -20.24
CA THR A 80 -10.41 -14.67 -19.31
C THR A 80 -9.25 -14.58 -18.33
N ALA A 81 -8.50 -13.48 -18.31
CA ALA A 81 -7.49 -13.23 -17.30
C ALA A 81 -8.09 -13.35 -15.88
N PRO A 82 -7.35 -13.89 -14.89
CA PRO A 82 -5.94 -14.26 -14.96
C PRO A 82 -5.63 -15.67 -15.51
N PHE A 83 -4.43 -15.85 -16.09
CA PHE A 83 -3.91 -17.16 -16.53
C PHE A 83 -2.37 -17.21 -16.57
N ASP A 84 -1.80 -18.42 -16.60
CA ASP A 84 -0.36 -18.66 -16.77
C ASP A 84 -0.02 -19.05 -18.22
N VAL A 85 1.16 -18.64 -18.70
CA VAL A 85 1.79 -19.18 -19.92
C VAL A 85 3.19 -19.74 -19.61
N PRO A 86 3.66 -20.77 -20.32
CA PRO A 86 5.05 -21.22 -20.21
C PRO A 86 5.98 -20.14 -20.79
N LEU A 87 7.07 -19.86 -20.08
CA LEU A 87 8.11 -18.91 -20.46
C LEU A 87 9.42 -19.63 -20.76
N ASN A 88 9.85 -19.56 -22.01
CA ASN A 88 11.10 -20.17 -22.49
C ASN A 88 12.07 -19.13 -23.06
N VAL A 89 13.35 -19.49 -23.11
CA VAL A 89 14.40 -18.70 -23.77
C VAL A 89 15.11 -19.59 -24.79
N ALA A 90 15.36 -19.06 -25.98
CA ALA A 90 16.30 -19.60 -26.95
C ALA A 90 17.45 -18.59 -27.15
N GLU A 91 18.69 -19.01 -26.91
CA GLU A 91 19.87 -18.15 -27.14
C GLU A 91 20.10 -17.91 -28.64
N ASN A 92 19.69 -18.86 -29.48
CA ASN A 92 19.83 -18.80 -30.92
C ASN A 92 18.52 -18.57 -31.69
N GLY A 93 17.42 -18.30 -30.98
CA GLY A 93 16.09 -18.12 -31.57
C GLY A 93 15.38 -19.42 -31.98
N GLN A 94 16.01 -20.59 -31.86
CA GLN A 94 15.43 -21.88 -32.26
C GLN A 94 15.42 -22.92 -31.13
N ASP A 95 16.54 -23.06 -30.41
CA ASP A 95 16.71 -24.05 -29.34
C ASP A 95 16.23 -23.51 -27.99
N PHE A 96 14.94 -23.67 -27.74
CA PHE A 96 14.33 -23.27 -26.47
C PHE A 96 14.70 -24.18 -25.29
N SER A 97 14.72 -23.60 -24.09
CA SER A 97 14.86 -24.32 -22.82
C SER A 97 13.84 -25.45 -22.63
N ARG A 98 14.24 -26.61 -22.07
CA ARG A 98 13.32 -27.76 -21.83
C ARG A 98 12.38 -27.59 -20.64
N ARG A 99 12.72 -26.71 -19.69
CA ARG A 99 11.97 -26.52 -18.46
C ARG A 99 11.50 -25.06 -18.41
N PRO A 100 10.30 -24.76 -18.93
CA PRO A 100 9.79 -23.40 -18.92
C PRO A 100 9.60 -22.90 -17.49
N LEU A 101 9.85 -21.61 -17.30
CA LEU A 101 9.28 -20.88 -16.17
C LEU A 101 7.80 -20.59 -16.46
N ARG A 102 7.09 -19.96 -15.51
CA ARG A 102 5.73 -19.49 -15.73
C ARG A 102 5.71 -17.97 -15.73
N PHE A 103 4.90 -17.40 -16.62
CA PHE A 103 4.57 -15.98 -16.62
C PHE A 103 3.06 -15.82 -16.49
N PHE A 104 2.64 -15.07 -15.46
CA PHE A 104 1.23 -14.89 -15.13
C PHE A 104 0.68 -13.60 -15.73
N TYR A 105 -0.35 -13.71 -16.56
CA TYR A 105 -1.06 -12.58 -17.13
C TYR A 105 -2.28 -12.21 -16.28
N TYR A 106 -2.46 -10.93 -16.00
CA TYR A 106 -3.61 -10.38 -15.25
C TYR A 106 -4.23 -9.17 -15.96
N SER A 107 -5.48 -8.83 -15.63
CA SER A 107 -6.12 -7.61 -16.10
C SER A 107 -5.97 -6.52 -15.05
N LEU A 108 -5.59 -5.30 -15.47
CA LEU A 108 -5.48 -4.14 -14.58
C LEU A 108 -6.83 -3.74 -13.96
N ASP A 109 -7.94 -4.06 -14.61
CA ASP A 109 -9.30 -3.77 -14.13
C ASP A 109 -9.80 -4.84 -13.17
N ALA A 110 -9.46 -6.11 -13.42
CA ALA A 110 -9.88 -7.24 -12.58
C ALA A 110 -9.09 -7.33 -11.25
N THR A 111 -8.04 -6.52 -11.09
CA THR A 111 -7.13 -6.64 -9.94
C THR A 111 -7.73 -6.05 -8.66
N VAL A 112 -8.73 -5.14 -8.70
CA VAL A 112 -9.03 -4.38 -7.48
C VAL A 112 -10.50 -3.89 -7.37
N SER A 113 -11.32 -4.57 -6.56
CA SER A 113 -12.44 -3.96 -5.84
C SER A 113 -11.93 -3.47 -4.47
N ALA A 114 -11.03 -2.48 -4.47
CA ALA A 114 -10.35 -2.04 -3.26
C ALA A 114 -11.37 -1.53 -2.25
N GLN A 115 -11.48 -2.15 -1.08
CA GLN A 115 -11.88 -1.39 0.10
C GLN A 115 -10.62 -0.74 0.68
N LEU A 116 -10.76 0.51 1.08
CA LEU A 116 -9.69 1.34 1.58
C LEU A 116 -10.00 1.75 3.01
N HIS A 117 -9.13 1.42 3.96
CA HIS A 117 -9.27 1.91 5.33
C HIS A 117 -7.91 2.20 5.97
N PRO A 118 -7.71 3.42 6.50
CA PRO A 118 -8.59 4.58 6.35
C PRO A 118 -8.59 5.18 4.94
N VAL A 119 -9.58 6.03 4.63
CA VAL A 119 -9.72 6.73 3.33
C VAL A 119 -9.01 8.09 3.28
N GLY A 120 -8.19 8.42 4.28
CA GLY A 120 -7.43 9.65 4.29
C GLY A 120 -6.39 9.74 5.40
N GLY A 121 -5.60 10.80 5.38
CA GLY A 121 -4.47 11.01 6.28
C GLY A 121 -3.88 12.40 6.16
N PRO A 122 -2.91 12.74 7.01
CA PRO A 122 -2.34 14.08 7.06
C PRO A 122 -1.39 14.28 5.87
N VAL A 123 -1.19 15.52 5.43
CA VAL A 123 -0.29 15.85 4.30
C VAL A 123 1.17 15.44 4.52
N GLU A 124 1.59 15.29 5.77
CA GLU A 124 2.91 14.78 6.15
C GLU A 124 3.11 13.30 5.78
N GLY A 125 2.01 12.58 5.51
CA GLY A 125 2.02 11.15 5.24
C GLY A 125 2.11 10.31 6.51
N GLY A 126 2.54 9.05 6.37
CA GLY A 126 2.71 8.11 7.46
C GLY A 126 1.44 7.37 7.89
N THR A 127 0.29 7.60 7.24
CA THR A 127 -0.93 6.85 7.56
C THR A 127 -0.82 5.42 7.05
N LEU A 128 -1.04 4.44 7.93
CA LEU A 128 -1.04 3.01 7.55
C LEU A 128 -2.38 2.66 6.91
N VAL A 129 -2.37 2.60 5.59
CA VAL A 129 -3.54 2.33 4.76
C VAL A 129 -3.66 0.84 4.48
N SER A 130 -4.76 0.22 4.90
CA SER A 130 -5.13 -1.14 4.52
C SER A 130 -5.96 -1.13 3.24
N VAL A 131 -5.55 -1.97 2.28
CA VAL A 131 -6.19 -2.14 0.98
C VAL A 131 -6.64 -3.58 0.85
N VAL A 132 -7.94 -3.79 0.65
CA VAL A 132 -8.53 -5.12 0.46
C VAL A 132 -8.94 -5.27 -0.99
N GLY A 133 -8.33 -6.19 -1.74
CA GLY A 133 -8.60 -6.43 -3.15
C GLY A 133 -8.51 -7.91 -3.54
N HIS A 134 -8.15 -8.17 -4.79
CA HIS A 134 -7.99 -9.51 -5.32
C HIS A 134 -6.64 -9.66 -6.02
N HIS A 135 -6.07 -10.88 -6.03
CA HIS A 135 -4.81 -11.16 -6.73
C HIS A 135 -3.62 -10.28 -6.30
N LEU A 136 -3.56 -9.86 -5.04
CA LEU A 136 -2.50 -8.99 -4.51
C LEU A 136 -1.16 -9.71 -4.24
N THR A 137 -1.05 -10.98 -4.65
CA THR A 137 0.20 -11.73 -4.50
C THR A 137 1.32 -11.13 -5.37
N PRO A 138 2.47 -10.75 -4.79
CA PRO A 138 3.60 -10.20 -5.53
C PRO A 138 4.09 -11.11 -6.67
N ARG A 139 4.33 -10.51 -7.84
CA ARG A 139 4.79 -11.21 -9.05
C ARG A 139 6.30 -11.12 -9.18
N GLY A 140 7.01 -11.61 -8.16
CA GLY A 140 8.47 -11.66 -8.15
C GLY A 140 9.16 -10.31 -7.90
N ALA A 141 8.40 -9.24 -7.72
CA ALA A 141 8.83 -7.90 -7.31
C ALA A 141 7.84 -7.34 -6.27
N PRO A 142 8.23 -6.34 -5.46
CA PRO A 142 7.36 -5.78 -4.41
C PRO A 142 6.04 -5.23 -4.97
N LEU A 143 4.95 -5.39 -4.23
CA LEU A 143 3.70 -4.69 -4.54
C LEU A 143 3.87 -3.21 -4.21
N LEU A 144 3.37 -2.33 -5.10
CA LEU A 144 3.40 -0.89 -4.90
C LEU A 144 1.98 -0.35 -4.74
N CYS A 145 1.79 0.54 -3.77
CA CYS A 145 0.66 1.45 -3.69
C CYS A 145 1.07 2.80 -4.29
N ALA A 146 0.31 3.27 -5.27
CA ALA A 146 0.50 4.57 -5.89
C ALA A 146 -0.57 5.54 -5.40
N PHE A 147 -0.15 6.54 -4.64
CA PHE A 147 -0.96 7.68 -4.20
C PHE A 147 -0.73 8.82 -5.19
N ALA A 148 -1.57 8.93 -6.22
CA ALA A 148 -1.27 9.67 -7.45
C ALA A 148 0.09 9.26 -8.04
N SER A 149 1.08 10.15 -8.05
CA SER A 149 2.42 9.92 -8.59
C SER A 149 3.43 9.39 -7.56
N GLN A 150 3.07 9.37 -6.27
CA GLN A 150 3.95 8.93 -5.21
C GLN A 150 3.76 7.44 -4.93
N LEU A 151 4.86 6.69 -4.82
CA LEU A 151 4.86 5.24 -4.65
C LEU A 151 5.25 4.87 -3.22
N ALA A 152 4.54 3.91 -2.64
CA ALA A 152 4.87 3.26 -1.39
C ALA A 152 4.96 1.75 -1.61
N VAL A 153 5.96 1.11 -1.00
CA VAL A 153 6.06 -0.36 -1.01
C VAL A 153 5.05 -0.91 -0.01
N ALA A 154 4.28 -1.89 -0.44
CA ALA A 154 3.32 -2.54 0.42
C ALA A 154 3.99 -3.54 1.37
N THR A 155 3.46 -3.61 2.58
CA THR A 155 3.81 -4.53 3.65
C THR A 155 2.61 -5.41 4.02
N GLU A 156 2.85 -6.46 4.82
CA GLU A 156 1.79 -7.34 5.36
C GLU A 156 0.82 -7.86 4.29
N LEU A 157 1.40 -8.54 3.29
CA LEU A 157 0.72 -8.94 2.06
C LEU A 157 0.13 -10.35 2.14
N ASP A 158 -1.10 -10.50 1.65
CA ASP A 158 -1.65 -11.79 1.23
C ASP A 158 -2.34 -11.67 -0.15
N ALA A 159 -3.13 -12.67 -0.56
CA ALA A 159 -3.81 -12.65 -1.86
C ALA A 159 -4.91 -11.57 -1.99
N GLN A 160 -5.38 -11.03 -0.87
CA GLN A 160 -6.50 -10.11 -0.76
C GLN A 160 -6.18 -8.85 0.05
N ASN A 161 -5.12 -8.82 0.85
CA ASN A 161 -4.79 -7.71 1.72
C ASN A 161 -3.39 -7.16 1.42
N ALA A 162 -3.28 -5.84 1.47
CA ALA A 162 -2.02 -5.12 1.44
C ALA A 162 -2.06 -3.93 2.39
N ARG A 163 -0.92 -3.55 2.96
CA ARG A 163 -0.78 -2.34 3.76
C ARG A 163 0.28 -1.41 3.22
N CYS A 164 0.01 -0.12 3.20
CA CYS A 164 0.93 0.88 2.67
C CYS A 164 0.94 2.11 3.57
N LEU A 165 2.13 2.65 3.84
CA LEU A 165 2.24 3.97 4.45
C LEU A 165 2.00 5.03 3.38
N SER A 166 1.08 5.96 3.62
CA SER A 166 0.87 7.08 2.71
C SER A 166 2.13 7.95 2.64
N PRO A 167 2.64 8.30 1.46
CA PRO A 167 3.77 9.20 1.33
C PRO A 167 3.39 10.64 1.72
N PRO A 168 4.37 11.54 1.94
CA PRO A 168 4.10 12.96 2.06
C PRO A 168 3.44 13.51 0.79
N TYR A 169 2.42 14.34 0.96
CA TYR A 169 1.74 15.00 -0.15
C TYR A 169 2.54 16.20 -0.64
N LEU A 170 3.01 16.13 -1.88
CA LEU A 170 3.82 17.20 -2.51
C LEU A 170 2.99 18.21 -3.31
N GLY A 171 1.67 18.01 -3.41
CA GLY A 171 0.76 18.92 -4.10
C GLY A 171 0.31 20.09 -3.22
N ALA A 172 -0.26 21.13 -3.84
CA ALA A 172 -0.96 22.17 -3.10
C ALA A 172 -2.34 21.66 -2.67
N LEU A 173 -2.67 21.76 -1.38
CA LEU A 173 -4.03 21.48 -0.94
C LEU A 173 -4.99 22.55 -1.48
N PRO A 174 -6.16 22.15 -2.00
CA PRO A 174 -7.21 23.09 -2.34
C PRO A 174 -7.78 23.73 -1.06
N LEU A 175 -8.45 24.88 -1.22
CA LEU A 175 -9.18 25.57 -0.15
C LEU A 175 -10.23 24.69 0.54
N ALA A 176 -10.63 23.57 -0.10
CA ALA A 176 -11.67 22.64 0.33
C ALA A 176 -11.25 21.69 1.50
N ALA A 177 -10.23 22.04 2.28
CA ALA A 177 -9.71 21.30 3.44
C ALA A 177 -9.08 19.91 3.17
N THR A 178 -9.42 19.26 2.07
CA THR A 178 -8.91 17.94 1.68
C THR A 178 -8.51 17.88 0.20
N ALA A 179 -7.51 17.05 -0.13
CA ALA A 179 -7.11 16.74 -1.50
C ALA A 179 -7.25 15.23 -1.78
N PRO A 180 -8.31 14.80 -2.50
CA PRO A 180 -8.43 13.41 -2.91
C PRO A 180 -7.41 13.08 -4.01
N VAL A 181 -6.70 11.98 -3.85
CA VAL A 181 -5.81 11.40 -4.87
C VAL A 181 -6.22 9.96 -5.20
N PRO A 182 -6.11 9.50 -6.45
CA PRO A 182 -6.37 8.11 -6.78
C PRO A 182 -5.35 7.20 -6.09
N LEU A 183 -5.83 6.06 -5.56
CA LEU A 183 -4.96 5.02 -5.00
C LEU A 183 -4.95 3.78 -5.89
N ARG A 184 -3.86 3.58 -6.64
CA ARG A 184 -3.69 2.45 -7.58
C ARG A 184 -2.66 1.45 -7.06
N LEU A 185 -2.74 0.19 -7.51
CA LEU A 185 -1.82 -0.86 -7.09
C LEU A 185 -1.01 -1.41 -8.27
N SER A 186 0.21 -1.83 -8.02
CA SER A 186 1.02 -2.63 -8.95
C SER A 186 1.53 -3.88 -8.25
N VAL A 187 1.16 -5.06 -8.74
CA VAL A 187 1.56 -6.35 -8.14
C VAL A 187 2.89 -6.89 -8.69
N ASN A 188 3.44 -6.26 -9.72
CA ASN A 188 4.69 -6.64 -10.37
C ASN A 188 5.81 -5.60 -10.16
N GLY A 189 5.60 -4.61 -9.29
CA GLY A 189 6.59 -3.58 -8.97
C GLY A 189 6.81 -2.53 -10.07
N ASP A 190 5.99 -2.54 -11.12
CA ASP A 190 6.07 -1.60 -12.23
C ASP A 190 5.13 -0.41 -12.00
N ALA A 191 5.69 0.80 -11.98
CA ALA A 191 4.95 2.05 -11.75
C ALA A 191 4.05 2.45 -12.93
N GLU A 192 4.26 1.86 -14.12
CA GLU A 192 3.43 2.09 -15.30
C GLU A 192 2.30 1.05 -15.42
N ALA A 193 2.42 -0.10 -14.73
CA ALA A 193 1.42 -1.17 -14.72
C ALA A 193 0.47 -1.07 -13.51
N LEU A 194 -0.15 0.09 -13.34
CA LEU A 194 -1.04 0.39 -12.23
C LEU A 194 -2.49 -0.04 -12.50
N SER A 195 -3.12 -0.70 -11.53
CA SER A 195 -4.51 -1.14 -11.58
C SER A 195 -5.48 0.03 -11.87
N ALA A 196 -6.62 -0.27 -12.47
CA ALA A 196 -7.76 0.64 -12.40
C ALA A 196 -8.41 0.51 -11.02
N THR A 197 -8.86 1.63 -10.46
CA THR A 197 -9.49 1.71 -9.14
C THR A 197 -10.34 2.96 -9.08
N SER A 198 -11.50 2.87 -8.43
CA SER A 198 -12.33 4.02 -8.12
C SER A 198 -12.01 4.63 -6.76
N GLN A 199 -11.08 4.04 -6.01
CA GLN A 199 -10.76 4.50 -4.66
C GLN A 199 -9.85 5.73 -4.68
N ALA A 200 -10.14 6.64 -3.75
CA ALA A 200 -9.35 7.82 -3.50
C ALA A 200 -8.91 7.86 -2.03
N PHE A 201 -7.68 8.30 -1.82
CA PHE A 201 -7.17 8.65 -0.50
C PHE A 201 -7.14 10.17 -0.38
N SER A 202 -7.72 10.71 0.69
CA SER A 202 -7.81 12.16 0.91
C SER A 202 -6.75 12.64 1.89
N TYR A 203 -5.86 13.51 1.42
CA TYR A 203 -4.93 14.22 2.28
C TYR A 203 -5.61 15.42 2.95
N PHE A 204 -5.29 15.69 4.21
CA PHE A 204 -5.76 16.87 4.93
C PHE A 204 -4.64 17.54 5.72
N GLU A 205 -4.77 18.83 5.99
CA GLU A 205 -3.87 19.53 6.90
C GLU A 205 -4.28 19.34 8.36
N PRO A 206 -3.32 19.14 9.30
CA PRO A 206 -3.60 18.96 10.73
C PRO A 206 -4.54 20.01 11.35
N ARG A 207 -4.56 21.25 10.85
CA ARG A 207 -5.46 22.29 11.33
C ARG A 207 -6.95 21.95 11.19
N HIS A 208 -7.33 21.09 10.24
CA HIS A 208 -8.73 20.69 10.02
C HIS A 208 -9.24 19.63 11.00
N VAL A 209 -8.38 19.14 11.90
CA VAL A 209 -8.75 18.24 13.01
C VAL A 209 -8.46 18.87 14.37
N ALA A 210 -8.26 20.18 14.41
CA ALA A 210 -8.00 20.90 15.65
C ALA A 210 -9.24 20.98 16.56
N VAL A 211 -8.98 20.87 17.85
CA VAL A 211 -9.87 21.13 18.99
C VAL A 211 -9.91 22.63 19.33
N SER A 212 -10.96 23.31 18.88
CA SER A 212 -11.21 24.70 19.28
C SER A 212 -11.66 24.83 20.73
N SER A 213 -12.55 23.96 21.21
CA SER A 213 -12.98 23.91 22.61
C SER A 213 -13.64 22.57 22.94
N PHE A 214 -13.89 22.28 24.22
CA PHE A 214 -14.72 21.16 24.64
C PHE A 214 -15.44 21.46 25.95
N TYR A 215 -16.57 20.79 26.15
CA TYR A 215 -17.40 20.93 27.35
C TYR A 215 -18.12 19.61 27.66
N PRO A 216 -18.22 19.21 28.95
CA PRO A 216 -17.58 19.82 30.11
C PRO A 216 -16.06 19.65 30.08
N SER A 217 -15.34 20.52 30.81
CA SER A 217 -13.87 20.45 30.92
C SER A 217 -13.37 19.50 32.01
N ALA A 218 -14.29 18.89 32.77
CA ALA A 218 -13.98 18.01 33.88
C ALA A 218 -15.02 16.90 34.06
N GLY A 219 -14.61 15.81 34.69
CA GLY A 219 -15.44 14.62 34.94
C GLY A 219 -14.86 13.71 36.03
N PRO A 220 -15.61 12.70 36.50
CA PRO A 220 -15.17 11.84 37.59
C PRO A 220 -14.17 10.78 37.10
N LEU A 221 -13.29 10.30 37.99
CA LEU A 221 -12.29 9.25 37.70
C LEU A 221 -12.90 7.96 37.12
N GLN A 222 -14.16 7.66 37.43
CA GLN A 222 -14.88 6.51 36.90
C GLN A 222 -15.14 6.59 35.39
N GLY A 223 -14.96 7.75 34.76
CA GLY A 223 -15.28 8.00 33.36
C GLY A 223 -16.77 8.19 33.10
N GLY A 224 -17.18 8.13 31.83
CA GLY A 224 -18.57 8.22 31.39
C GLY A 224 -19.10 9.64 31.18
N THR A 225 -18.30 10.68 31.45
CA THR A 225 -18.68 12.06 31.13
C THR A 225 -18.75 12.22 29.61
N MET A 226 -19.91 12.61 29.10
CA MET A 226 -20.09 12.90 27.69
C MET A 226 -19.50 14.27 27.35
N VAL A 227 -18.33 14.28 26.74
CA VAL A 227 -17.64 15.50 26.30
C VAL A 227 -18.08 15.85 24.89
N THR A 228 -18.54 17.09 24.71
CA THR A 228 -18.78 17.69 23.40
C THR A 228 -17.54 18.47 23.00
N ILE A 229 -16.97 18.16 21.85
CA ILE A 229 -15.75 18.75 21.33
C ILE A 229 -16.10 19.59 20.10
N VAL A 230 -15.64 20.83 20.07
CA VAL A 230 -15.91 21.81 19.01
C VAL A 230 -14.62 22.12 18.27
N GLY A 231 -14.67 22.21 16.95
CA GLY A 231 -13.52 22.52 16.10
C GLY A 231 -13.91 23.18 14.78
N PRO A 232 -13.06 23.07 13.75
CA PRO A 232 -13.45 23.29 12.36
C PRO A 232 -14.53 22.29 11.89
N PRO A 233 -15.09 22.46 10.68
CA PRO A 233 -15.86 21.40 10.03
C PRO A 233 -15.03 20.12 9.91
N TYR A 234 -15.46 19.08 10.61
CA TYR A 234 -14.80 17.79 10.63
C TYR A 234 -15.29 16.92 9.46
N HIS A 235 -14.35 16.39 8.69
CA HIS A 235 -14.62 15.46 7.60
C HIS A 235 -14.20 14.05 8.01
N SER A 236 -15.13 13.10 8.00
CA SER A 236 -14.81 11.72 8.37
C SER A 236 -14.05 11.04 7.24
N LEU A 237 -12.79 10.66 7.50
CA LEU A 237 -11.95 9.95 6.53
C LEU A 237 -11.68 8.49 6.94
N GLY A 238 -12.60 7.91 7.73
CA GLY A 238 -12.45 6.62 8.41
C GLY A 238 -12.78 6.67 9.91
N GLY A 239 -13.55 7.67 10.33
CA GLY A 239 -14.03 7.83 11.71
C GLY A 239 -13.21 8.81 12.53
N PHE A 240 -13.78 9.20 13.67
CA PHE A 240 -13.20 10.12 14.62
C PHE A 240 -12.93 9.39 15.94
N PHE A 241 -11.82 9.70 16.59
CA PHE A 241 -11.43 9.08 17.84
C PHE A 241 -10.95 10.13 18.82
N CYS A 242 -11.45 10.04 20.05
CA CYS A 242 -10.96 10.85 21.17
C CYS A 242 -9.93 10.03 21.96
N ARG A 243 -8.82 10.68 22.31
CA ARG A 243 -7.82 10.14 23.22
C ARG A 243 -7.69 11.05 24.42
N PHE A 244 -7.73 10.45 25.61
CA PHE A 244 -7.60 11.14 26.89
C PHE A 244 -6.31 10.64 27.57
N GLY A 245 -5.25 11.45 27.51
CA GLY A 245 -3.92 11.05 27.95
C GLY A 245 -3.42 9.80 27.23
N ALA A 246 -2.99 8.80 28.00
CA ALA A 246 -2.53 7.50 27.51
C ALA A 246 -3.65 6.45 27.33
N SER A 247 -4.92 6.85 27.49
CA SER A 247 -6.05 5.92 27.35
C SER A 247 -6.20 5.44 25.91
N LEU A 248 -6.77 4.24 25.74
CA LEU A 248 -7.13 3.74 24.42
C LEU A 248 -8.09 4.73 23.71
N PRO A 249 -7.96 4.89 22.39
CA PRO A 249 -8.84 5.73 21.60
C PRO A 249 -10.31 5.28 21.67
N ILE A 250 -11.21 6.24 21.80
CA ILE A 250 -12.66 6.04 21.91
C ILE A 250 -13.32 6.60 20.66
N VAL A 251 -14.21 5.83 20.04
CA VAL A 251 -14.98 6.30 18.88
C VAL A 251 -15.80 7.54 19.25
N ALA A 252 -15.59 8.62 18.50
CA ALA A 252 -16.37 9.84 18.61
C ALA A 252 -17.57 9.79 17.68
N ARG A 253 -18.70 10.31 18.15
CA ARG A 253 -19.89 10.50 17.33
C ARG A 253 -19.95 11.94 16.85
N GLN A 254 -19.95 12.15 15.54
CA GLN A 254 -20.22 13.48 14.98
C GLN A 254 -21.70 13.82 15.18
N VAL A 255 -21.96 15.01 15.75
CA VAL A 255 -23.32 15.49 16.07
C VAL A 255 -23.69 16.75 15.31
N ALA A 256 -22.70 17.45 14.78
CA ALA A 256 -22.80 18.53 13.82
C ALA A 256 -21.46 18.58 13.04
N ASP A 257 -21.41 19.35 11.95
CA ASP A 257 -20.20 19.46 11.13
C ASP A 257 -18.96 19.81 11.96
N ASN A 258 -19.12 20.70 12.95
CA ASN A 258 -18.04 21.14 13.82
C ASN A 258 -18.09 20.57 15.25
N GLN A 259 -18.88 19.51 15.50
CA GLN A 259 -19.04 18.95 16.85
C GLN A 259 -18.94 17.42 16.89
N LEU A 260 -18.10 16.92 17.80
CA LEU A 260 -17.95 15.51 18.13
C LEU A 260 -18.37 15.25 19.57
N LYS A 261 -18.89 14.07 19.87
CA LYS A 261 -19.19 13.61 21.24
C LYS A 261 -18.44 12.34 21.58
N CYS A 262 -17.79 12.33 22.73
CA CYS A 262 -17.04 11.20 23.27
C CYS A 262 -17.30 11.01 24.77
N PRO A 263 -17.58 9.78 25.23
CA PRO A 263 -17.52 9.49 26.66
C PRO A 263 -16.05 9.47 27.13
N THR A 264 -15.78 10.00 28.31
CA THR A 264 -14.47 9.87 28.94
C THR A 264 -14.22 8.43 29.38
N PRO A 265 -12.99 7.88 29.21
CA PRO A 265 -12.64 6.59 29.76
C PRO A 265 -12.56 6.65 31.29
N ARG A 266 -12.62 5.49 31.94
CA ARG A 266 -12.15 5.36 33.31
C ARG A 266 -10.64 5.49 33.34
N LEU A 267 -10.10 6.33 34.23
CA LEU A 267 -8.66 6.36 34.49
C LEU A 267 -8.27 5.20 35.42
N SER A 268 -7.38 4.32 34.96
CA SER A 268 -6.81 3.24 35.79
C SER A 268 -5.74 3.79 36.74
N SER A 269 -5.51 3.09 37.87
CA SER A 269 -4.46 3.42 38.85
C SER A 269 -3.06 3.55 38.24
N SER A 270 -2.77 2.83 37.15
CA SER A 270 -1.50 2.95 36.41
C SER A 270 -1.28 4.33 35.75
N ALA A 271 -2.35 5.09 35.44
CA ALA A 271 -2.24 6.46 34.96
C ALA A 271 -2.14 7.48 36.10
N LEU A 272 -2.55 7.10 37.31
CA LEU A 272 -2.46 7.91 38.53
C LEU A 272 -1.04 7.89 39.12
N GLU A 273 -0.28 6.81 38.95
CA GLU A 273 1.10 6.69 39.47
C GLU A 273 2.13 7.61 38.77
N ALA A 274 1.80 8.20 37.61
CA ALA A 274 2.64 9.22 36.97
C ALA A 274 2.50 10.63 37.61
N ALA A 275 1.58 10.81 38.55
CA ALA A 275 1.31 12.07 39.24
C ALA A 275 1.37 11.90 40.76
N VAL A 276 2.58 11.72 41.31
CA VAL A 276 2.79 11.83 42.77
C VAL A 276 2.83 13.31 43.16
N ALA A 277 1.67 13.88 43.47
CA ALA A 277 1.48 14.96 44.44
C ALA A 277 -0.02 15.17 44.65
N VAL A 278 -0.41 15.52 45.89
CA VAL A 278 -1.78 15.81 46.34
C VAL A 278 -2.47 16.81 45.41
N LYS A 279 -3.15 16.31 44.37
CA LYS A 279 -4.07 17.06 43.53
C LYS A 279 -5.30 16.17 43.33
N LEU A 280 -6.44 16.58 43.91
CA LEU A 280 -7.75 15.94 43.69
C LEU A 280 -8.25 16.06 42.24
N VAL A 281 -7.38 16.55 41.34
CA VAL A 281 -7.65 16.88 39.94
C VAL A 281 -6.48 16.38 39.08
N HIS A 282 -6.75 15.46 38.15
CA HIS A 282 -5.78 14.94 37.18
C HIS A 282 -6.06 15.54 35.81
N ASP A 283 -5.15 16.37 35.32
CA ASP A 283 -5.26 17.00 34.01
C ASP A 283 -4.66 16.07 32.96
N VAL A 284 -5.47 15.66 31.98
CA VAL A 284 -4.99 14.87 30.84
C VAL A 284 -5.24 15.59 29.53
N ASP A 285 -4.28 15.48 28.61
CA ASP A 285 -4.45 15.98 27.25
C ASP A 285 -5.60 15.26 26.55
N VAL A 286 -6.50 16.02 25.93
CA VAL A 286 -7.48 15.53 24.98
C VAL A 286 -6.95 15.76 23.58
N ARG A 287 -6.93 14.69 22.78
CA ARG A 287 -6.55 14.72 21.36
C ARG A 287 -7.66 14.11 20.53
N ILE A 288 -7.99 14.75 19.41
CA ILE A 288 -8.83 14.14 18.38
C ILE A 288 -7.91 13.59 17.30
N THR A 289 -8.20 12.37 16.86
CA THR A 289 -7.60 11.80 15.67
C THR A 289 -8.70 11.42 14.70
N ILE A 290 -8.46 11.66 13.42
CA ILE A 290 -9.19 10.98 12.36
C ILE A 290 -8.50 9.62 12.19
N ASN A 291 -9.24 8.57 11.81
CA ASN A 291 -8.62 7.30 11.37
C ASN A 291 -7.78 6.57 12.40
N ASN A 292 -7.92 6.93 13.68
CA ASN A 292 -7.19 6.37 14.81
C ASN A 292 -5.64 6.57 14.74
N ASP A 293 -5.15 7.49 13.91
CA ASP A 293 -3.71 7.71 13.75
C ASP A 293 -3.16 8.73 14.76
N SER A 294 -1.93 8.53 15.22
CA SER A 294 -1.22 9.49 16.07
C SER A 294 -0.49 10.51 15.21
N TYR A 295 -1.12 11.66 14.92
CA TYR A 295 -0.46 12.73 14.17
C TYR A 295 0.65 13.35 15.02
N GLY A 296 1.86 13.44 14.46
CA GLY A 296 3.11 13.74 15.18
C GLY A 296 3.20 15.11 15.84
N GLU A 297 2.32 16.03 15.46
CA GLU A 297 2.07 17.28 16.17
C GLU A 297 0.66 17.24 16.76
N PRO A 298 0.47 17.51 18.06
CA PRO A 298 -0.86 17.50 18.64
C PRO A 298 -1.70 18.53 17.89
N CYS A 299 -2.72 18.04 17.19
CA CYS A 299 -3.81 18.86 16.69
C CYS A 299 -4.53 19.42 17.92
N SER A 300 -4.00 20.54 18.43
CA SER A 300 -4.39 21.24 19.67
C SER A 300 -4.65 20.33 20.87
N THR A 301 -3.64 20.13 21.71
CA THR A 301 -3.84 19.57 23.05
C THR A 301 -4.62 20.56 23.90
N ARG A 302 -5.62 20.07 24.63
CA ARG A 302 -6.24 20.79 25.75
C ARG A 302 -6.48 19.86 26.92
N ASN A 303 -6.52 20.39 28.14
CA ASN A 303 -6.53 19.57 29.35
C ASN A 303 -7.95 19.30 29.86
N PHE A 304 -8.33 18.03 29.96
CA PHE A 304 -9.53 17.59 30.67
C PHE A 304 -9.17 17.17 32.10
N SER A 305 -9.91 17.68 33.07
CA SER A 305 -9.63 17.51 34.50
C SER A 305 -10.48 16.40 35.11
N TYR A 306 -9.85 15.32 35.60
CA TYR A 306 -10.55 14.26 36.33
C TYR A 306 -10.56 14.51 37.84
N TYR A 307 -11.71 14.40 38.49
CA TYR A 307 -11.84 14.55 39.94
C TYR A 307 -12.32 13.26 40.63
N SER A 308 -11.95 13.09 41.90
CA SER A 308 -12.57 12.10 42.79
C SER A 308 -13.86 12.68 43.38
N LEU A 309 -14.91 11.87 43.46
CA LEU A 309 -16.10 12.18 44.26
C LEU A 309 -15.84 11.97 45.75
#